data_AF-A0AAW5N0M1-F1
#
_entry.id   AF-A0AAW5N0M1-F1
#
_cell.length_a   1.000
_cell.length_b   1.000
_cell.length_c   1.000
_cell.angle_alpha   90.00
_cell.angle_beta   90.00
_cell.angle_gamma   90.00
#
_symmetry.space_group_name_H-M   'P 1'
#
loop_
_entity.id
_entity.type
_entity.pdbx_description
1 polymer ?
#
loop_
_entity_poly.entity_id
_entity_poly.type
_entity_poly.pdbx_seq_one_letter_code
_entity_poly.pdbx_strand_id
1 'polypeptide(L)'
;RGFINDVYFQVVLLTTIGLSSKNAILIVEFAFEMMQKEGKTPIEAIIEAARMRLRPILMTSLAFILGVLPLVISHGAGSGAQN
;
A
#
# COMPACT_ATOMS: atom_id res chain seq x y z
N ARG A 1 2.90 -8.87 -25.57
CA ARG A 1 3.34 -7.46 -25.66
C ARG A 1 3.17 -6.88 -24.28
N GLY A 2 4.28 -6.77 -23.55
CA GLY A 2 4.28 -6.34 -22.14
C GLY A 2 3.84 -4.89 -22.02
N PHE A 3 3.27 -4.56 -20.86
CA PHE A 3 2.91 -3.19 -20.49
C PHE A 3 4.08 -2.26 -20.82
N ILE A 4 3.80 -1.23 -21.63
CA ILE A 4 4.77 -0.20 -21.97
C ILE A 4 5.05 0.56 -20.67
N ASN A 5 6.33 0.80 -20.35
CA ASN A 5 6.71 1.61 -19.20
C ASN A 5 6.45 3.11 -19.50
N ASP A 6 5.18 3.44 -19.69
CA ASP A 6 4.70 4.79 -19.95
C ASP A 6 4.62 5.62 -18.65
N VAL A 7 4.38 6.92 -18.80
CA VAL A 7 4.33 7.87 -17.67
C VAL A 7 3.22 7.51 -16.68
N TYR A 8 2.10 6.96 -17.15
CA TYR A 8 1.00 6.56 -16.27
C TYR A 8 1.39 5.37 -15.39
N PHE A 9 2.07 4.36 -15.96
CA PHE A 9 2.59 3.23 -15.22
C PHE A 9 3.60 3.66 -14.15
N GLN A 10 4.49 4.60 -14.47
CA GLN A 10 5.47 5.15 -13.53
C GLN A 10 4.81 5.89 -12.36
N VAL A 11 3.79 6.71 -12.63
CA VAL A 11 3.04 7.43 -11.58
C VAL A 11 2.30 6.45 -10.66
N VAL A 12 1.69 5.40 -11.22
CA VAL A 12 1.01 4.35 -10.43
C VAL A 12 2.01 3.57 -9.57
N LEU A 13 3.17 3.22 -10.11
CA LEU A 13 4.24 2.58 -9.35
C LEU A 13 4.71 3.46 -8.19
N LEU A 14 4.99 4.74 -8.45
CA LEU A 14 5.44 5.68 -7.42
C LEU A 14 4.40 5.84 -6.31
N THR A 15 3.12 5.93 -6.68
CA THR A 15 2.01 6.00 -5.72
C THR A 15 1.91 4.72 -4.88
N THR A 16 2.09 3.55 -5.50
CA THR A 16 2.04 2.25 -4.82
C THR A 16 3.21 2.09 -3.84
N ILE A 17 4.41 2.54 -4.22
CA ILE A 17 5.58 2.58 -3.34
C ILE A 17 5.29 3.47 -2.12
N GLY A 18 4.69 4.65 -2.33
CA GLY A 18 4.31 5.55 -1.24
C GLY A 18 3.29 4.94 -0.28
N LEU A 19 2.23 4.31 -0.82
CA LEU A 19 1.22 3.61 -0.03
C LEU A 19 1.82 2.47 0.80
N SER A 20 2.68 1.65 0.18
CA SER A 20 3.38 0.55 0.85
C SER A 20 4.31 1.07 1.94
N SER A 21 5.08 2.12 1.65
CA SER A 21 6.04 2.71 2.60
C SER A 21 5.33 3.31 3.81
N LYS A 22 4.21 4.02 3.61
CA LYS A 22 3.37 4.54 4.70
C LYS A 22 2.86 3.39 5.60
N ASN A 23 2.39 2.29 5.00
CA ASN A 23 1.87 1.18 5.77
C ASN A 23 2.98 0.46 6.56
N ALA A 24 4.18 0.34 5.99
CA ALA A 24 5.33 -0.28 6.64
C ALA A 24 5.89 0.59 7.79
N ILE A 25 6.12 1.88 7.55
CA ILE A 25 6.69 2.78 8.57
C ILE A 25 5.79 2.84 9.81
N LEU A 26 4.48 2.83 9.61
CA LEU A 26 3.47 2.86 10.67
C LEU A 26 3.43 1.60 11.53
N ILE A 27 3.92 0.45 11.04
CA ILE A 27 4.08 -0.78 11.84
C ILE A 27 5.38 -0.71 12.62
N VAL A 28 6.47 -0.32 11.95
CA VAL A 28 7.80 -0.22 12.56
C VAL A 28 7.83 0.82 13.67
N GLU A 29 7.21 1.98 13.46
CA GLU A 29 7.14 3.06 14.43
C GLU A 29 6.40 2.62 15.70
N PHE A 30 5.25 1.95 15.58
CA PHE A 30 4.52 1.44 16.74
C PHE A 30 5.27 0.31 17.47
N ALA A 31 5.91 -0.60 16.72
CA ALA A 31 6.72 -1.64 17.34
C ALA A 31 7.91 -1.03 18.10
N PHE A 32 8.59 -0.04 17.52
CA PHE A 32 9.67 0.67 18.18
C PHE A 32 9.20 1.43 19.43
N GLU A 33 8.04 2.08 19.36
CA GLU A 33 7.42 2.75 20.51
C GLU A 33 7.14 1.77 21.66
N MET A 34 6.58 0.59 21.36
CA MET A 34 6.33 -0.46 22.35
C MET A 34 7.63 -1.01 22.96
N MET A 35 8.68 -1.16 22.16
CA MET A 35 9.99 -1.57 22.68
C MET A 35 10.57 -0.53 23.65
N GLN A 36 10.46 0.77 23.32
CA GLN A 36 11.03 1.84 24.14
C GLN A 36 10.21 2.14 25.40
N LYS A 37 8.87 2.16 25.30
CA LYS A 37 7.99 2.59 26.39
C LYS A 37 7.50 1.45 27.26
N GLU A 38 7.29 0.27 26.68
CA GLU A 38 6.71 -0.90 27.36
C GLU A 38 7.75 -2.01 27.60
N GLY A 39 8.97 -1.87 27.04
CA GLY A 39 10.04 -2.86 27.20
C GLY A 39 9.78 -4.19 26.50
N LYS A 40 8.85 -4.23 25.54
CA LYS A 40 8.51 -5.46 24.80
C LYS A 40 9.68 -5.97 23.97
N THR A 41 9.77 -7.29 23.81
CA THR A 41 10.75 -7.86 22.87
C THR A 41 10.38 -7.50 21.42
N PRO A 42 11.34 -7.49 20.47
CA PRO A 42 11.07 -7.11 19.08
C PRO A 42 9.95 -7.93 18.43
N ILE A 43 9.88 -9.23 18.75
CA ILE A 43 8.89 -10.15 18.18
C ILE A 43 7.49 -9.86 18.74
N GLU A 44 7.37 -9.59 20.03
CA GLU A 44 6.07 -9.24 20.64
C GLU A 44 5.56 -7.91 20.11
N ALA A 45 6.43 -6.90 20.06
CA ALA A 45 6.11 -5.57 19.58
C ALA A 45 5.65 -5.57 18.11
N ILE A 46 6.33 -6.32 17.23
CA ILE A 46 5.97 -6.37 15.81
C ILE A 46 4.63 -7.10 15.58
N ILE A 47 4.36 -8.17 16.33
CA ILE A 47 3.10 -8.93 16.23
C ILE A 47 1.91 -8.07 16.65
N GLU A 48 2.08 -7.27 17.71
CA GLU A 48 1.03 -6.41 18.22
C GLU A 48 0.80 -5.20 17.30
N ALA A 49 1.87 -4.54 16.85
CA ALA A 49 1.81 -3.48 15.86
C ALA A 49 1.13 -3.95 14.56
N ALA A 50 1.46 -5.14 14.07
CA ALA A 50 0.83 -5.71 12.89
C ALA A 50 -0.68 -5.95 13.08
N ARG A 51 -1.11 -6.45 14.25
CA ARG A 51 -2.55 -6.64 14.54
C ARG A 51 -3.33 -5.33 14.57
N MET A 52 -2.77 -4.29 15.20
CA MET A 52 -3.42 -2.97 15.24
C MET A 52 -3.60 -2.37 13.84
N ARG A 53 -2.69 -2.66 12.92
CA ARG A 53 -2.68 -2.11 11.57
C ARG A 53 -3.41 -2.95 10.52
N LEU A 54 -3.71 -4.22 10.80
CA LEU A 54 -4.31 -5.13 9.83
C LEU A 54 -5.62 -4.60 9.25
N ARG A 55 -6.56 -4.15 10.09
CA ARG A 55 -7.85 -3.61 9.63
C ARG A 55 -7.68 -2.32 8.80
N PRO A 56 -6.91 -1.31 9.24
CA PRO A 56 -6.61 -0.13 8.43
C PRO A 56 -5.93 -0.43 7.09
N ILE A 57 -4.94 -1.33 7.06
CA ILE A 57 -4.21 -1.68 5.85
C ILE A 57 -5.16 -2.34 4.85
N LEU A 58 -5.94 -3.34 5.29
CA LEU A 58 -6.92 -4.00 4.43
C LEU A 58 -7.94 -3.02 3.86
N MET A 59 -8.48 -2.10 4.67
CA MET A 59 -9.45 -1.11 4.21
C MET A 59 -8.88 -0.25 3.07
N THR A 60 -7.67 0.30 3.25
CA THR A 60 -7.06 1.19 2.24
C THR A 60 -6.63 0.44 0.98
N SER A 61 -6.04 -0.75 1.13
CA SER A 61 -5.63 -1.58 -0.01
C SER A 61 -6.84 -2.06 -0.81
N LEU A 62 -7.92 -2.50 -0.16
CA LEU A 62 -9.14 -2.92 -0.87
C LEU A 62 -9.81 -1.75 -1.57
N ALA A 63 -9.92 -0.58 -0.93
CA ALA A 63 -10.47 0.62 -1.54
C ALA A 63 -9.67 1.05 -2.78
N PHE A 64 -8.33 1.02 -2.70
CA PHE A 64 -7.47 1.32 -3.83
C PHE A 64 -7.67 0.32 -4.99
N ILE A 65 -7.62 -0.98 -4.70
CA ILE A 65 -7.81 -2.04 -5.71
C ILE A 65 -9.17 -1.88 -6.40
N LEU A 66 -10.25 -1.74 -5.64
CA LEU A 66 -11.60 -1.57 -6.20
C LEU A 66 -11.75 -0.25 -6.96
N GLY A 67 -11.06 0.81 -6.56
CA GLY A 67 -11.05 2.09 -7.27
C GLY A 67 -10.32 2.03 -8.61
N VAL A 68 -9.23 1.27 -8.72
CA VAL A 68 -8.47 1.11 -9.97
C VAL A 68 -8.99 -0.02 -10.86
N LEU A 69 -9.76 -0.97 -10.30
CA LEU A 69 -10.29 -2.14 -11.00
C LEU A 69 -11.05 -1.78 -12.30
N PRO A 70 -11.93 -0.76 -12.35
CA PRO A 70 -12.61 -0.38 -13.58
C PRO A 70 -11.65 0.12 -14.65
N LEU A 71 -10.59 0.84 -14.28
CA LEU A 71 -9.59 1.37 -15.22
C LEU A 71 -8.83 0.23 -15.90
N VAL A 72 -8.54 -0.85 -15.16
CA VAL A 72 -7.84 -2.04 -15.67
C VAL A 72 -8.73 -2.88 -16.61
N ILE A 73 -10.04 -2.92 -16.38
CA ILE A 73 -10.99 -3.74 -17.15
C ILE A 73 -11.66 -2.94 -18.29
N SER A 74 -11.68 -1.61 -18.22
CA SER A 74 -12.33 -0.79 -19.24
C SER A 74 -11.64 -0.89 -20.60
N HIS A 75 -12.41 -1.27 -21.62
CA HIS A 75 -12.00 -1.31 -23.03
C HIS A 75 -12.61 -0.15 -23.84
N GLY A 76 -13.09 0.92 -23.16
CA GLY A 76 -13.94 1.98 -23.72
C GLY A 76 -13.24 3.34 -23.93
N ALA A 77 -14.02 4.34 -24.36
CA ALA A 77 -13.56 5.69 -24.74
C ALA A 77 -12.68 6.35 -23.65
N GLY A 78 -11.41 6.61 -23.99
CA GLY A 78 -10.34 7.02 -23.07
C GLY A 78 -9.08 6.15 -23.19
N SER A 79 -9.20 4.95 -23.78
CA SER A 79 -8.08 4.05 -24.10
C SER A 79 -7.03 4.64 -25.07
N GLY A 80 -7.35 5.76 -25.74
CA GLY A 80 -6.43 6.50 -26.59
C GLY A 80 -5.40 7.36 -25.83
N ALA A 81 -5.60 7.64 -24.54
CA ALA A 81 -4.62 8.34 -23.71
C ALA A 81 -3.54 7.41 -23.13
N GLN A 82 -3.66 6.09 -23.36
CA GLN A 82 -2.65 5.06 -23.04
C GLN A 82 -1.62 4.83 -24.16
N ASN A 83 -1.65 5.61 -25.26
CA ASN A 83 -0.68 5.54 -26.35
C ASN A 83 0.39 6.62 -26.22
#